data_AF-A0A452RFJ0-F1
#
_entry.id   AF-A0A452RFJ0-F1
#
_cell.length_a   1.000
_cell.length_b   1.000
_cell.length_c   1.000
_cell.angle_alpha   90.00
_cell.angle_beta   90.00
_cell.angle_gamma   90.00
#
_symmetry.space_group_name_H-M   'P 1'
#
loop_
_entity.id
_entity.type
_entity.pdbx_description
1 polymer ?
#
loop_
_entity_poly.entity_id
_entity_poly.type
_entity_poly.pdbx_seq_one_letter_code
_entity_poly.pdbx_strand_id
1 'polypeptide(L)'
;KEAPKACRNFIQLCLEAYYDNTIFHRVVPGFIVQGGDPTGTGTGGESIYGAPFKDEFHSRLRFNRRGLVAMANAGPHDNGSQFFFTLGRADELNNKHTIFGKVTGDTVYNMLRLTEVDVDEEERPRNPHKIRSCEVLFNPFDDIIPREIKKPKKEKPEEEVKKLKPKGEMGCLANTPLQFLQDGEYEGAELDEYIDGDEKKLVRERIAKKLKKDTSGNVKSAGEGEVKKSVSRSDELRKEARQLKRELLAAKQRKVENAAKQAEKKSEEEETAPDGAVAEYRREKQKYEALRKQQAKKGTSREDQTLALLNQFKSKLTQAIAETPENDISEAEVEDDEGW
;
A
#
# COMPACT_ATOMS: atom_id res chain seq x y z
N LYS A 1 -32.39 0.27 -8.66
CA LYS A 1 -33.79 0.72 -8.47
C LYS A 1 -34.38 0.17 -7.17
N GLU A 2 -33.92 -1.01 -6.77
CA GLU A 2 -34.43 -1.84 -5.69
C GLU A 2 -33.97 -1.37 -4.30
N ALA A 3 -32.74 -0.84 -4.20
CA ALA A 3 -32.16 -0.29 -2.96
C ALA A 3 -31.67 1.16 -3.19
N PRO A 4 -32.58 2.12 -3.43
CA PRO A 4 -32.19 3.48 -3.80
C PRO A 4 -31.43 4.22 -2.70
N LYS A 5 -31.78 4.04 -1.41
CA LYS A 5 -31.08 4.73 -0.32
C LYS A 5 -29.69 4.19 -0.09
N ALA A 6 -29.54 2.86 -0.14
CA ALA A 6 -28.23 2.22 0.01
C ALA A 6 -27.29 2.57 -1.16
N CYS A 7 -27.77 2.48 -2.41
CA CYS A 7 -26.97 2.86 -3.59
C CYS A 7 -26.57 4.35 -3.54
N ARG A 8 -27.50 5.25 -3.16
CA ARG A 8 -27.19 6.68 -3.02
C ARG A 8 -26.11 6.94 -1.99
N ASN A 9 -26.23 6.32 -0.80
CA ASN A 9 -25.25 6.41 0.26
C ASN A 9 -23.87 5.96 -0.23
N PHE A 10 -23.79 4.78 -0.86
CA PHE A 10 -22.54 4.22 -1.37
C PHE A 10 -21.89 5.12 -2.43
N ILE A 11 -22.65 5.57 -3.43
CA ILE A 11 -22.13 6.42 -4.52
C ILE A 11 -21.62 7.74 -3.97
N GLN A 12 -22.37 8.39 -3.08
CA GLN A 12 -21.95 9.66 -2.51
C GLN A 12 -20.69 9.51 -1.65
N LEU A 13 -20.58 8.46 -0.82
CA LEU A 13 -19.37 8.19 -0.04
C LEU A 13 -18.15 7.90 -0.95
N CYS A 14 -18.35 7.23 -2.08
CA CYS A 14 -17.31 7.05 -3.09
C CYS A 14 -16.85 8.38 -3.69
N LEU A 15 -17.78 9.29 -4.03
CA LEU A 15 -17.46 10.63 -4.57
C LEU A 15 -16.77 11.53 -3.53
N GLU A 16 -17.09 11.36 -2.26
CA GLU A 16 -16.46 12.07 -1.13
C GLU A 16 -15.06 11.52 -0.79
N ALA A 17 -14.58 10.49 -1.50
CA ALA A 17 -13.33 9.78 -1.17
C ALA A 17 -13.31 9.22 0.26
N TYR A 18 -14.49 8.93 0.82
CA TYR A 18 -14.64 8.46 2.19
C TYR A 18 -14.03 7.07 2.42
N TYR A 19 -14.07 6.22 1.38
CA TYR A 19 -13.51 4.88 1.42
C TYR A 19 -12.01 4.83 1.09
N ASP A 20 -11.36 5.97 0.79
CA ASP A 20 -9.94 5.99 0.48
C ASP A 20 -9.10 5.61 1.70
N ASN A 21 -8.19 4.65 1.49
CA ASN A 21 -7.33 4.03 2.50
C ASN A 21 -8.08 3.22 3.58
N THR A 22 -9.37 2.96 3.40
CA THR A 22 -10.12 2.09 4.32
C THR A 22 -9.73 0.63 4.14
N ILE A 23 -9.72 -0.12 5.23
CA ILE A 23 -9.29 -1.52 5.26
C ILE A 23 -10.48 -2.48 5.22
N PHE A 24 -10.23 -3.70 4.74
CA PHE A 24 -11.10 -4.84 5.02
C PHE A 24 -10.72 -5.43 6.37
N HIS A 25 -11.46 -5.04 7.41
CA HIS A 25 -11.11 -5.33 8.81
C HIS A 25 -11.59 -6.70 9.27
N ARG A 26 -12.49 -7.36 8.52
CA ARG A 26 -13.03 -8.68 8.88
C ARG A 26 -13.14 -9.59 7.66
N VAL A 27 -12.61 -10.81 7.77
CA VAL A 27 -12.63 -11.83 6.72
C VAL A 27 -13.04 -13.17 7.33
N VAL A 28 -14.16 -13.71 6.87
CA VAL A 28 -14.63 -15.06 7.23
C VAL A 28 -14.53 -15.94 5.98
N PRO A 29 -13.53 -16.84 5.89
CA PRO A 29 -13.29 -17.66 4.71
C PRO A 29 -14.55 -18.41 4.25
N GLY A 30 -14.91 -18.27 2.97
CA GLY A 30 -16.09 -18.92 2.38
C GLY A 30 -17.44 -18.26 2.69
N PHE A 31 -17.47 -17.24 3.57
CA PHE A 31 -18.70 -16.56 3.96
C PHE A 31 -18.72 -15.10 3.49
N ILE A 32 -18.01 -14.20 4.18
CA ILE A 32 -18.02 -12.76 3.88
C ILE A 32 -16.63 -12.12 4.06
N VAL A 33 -16.42 -11.01 3.36
CA VAL A 33 -15.34 -10.05 3.64
C VAL A 33 -15.94 -8.67 3.82
N GLN A 34 -15.68 -8.04 4.96
CA GLN A 34 -16.32 -6.80 5.40
C GLN A 34 -15.31 -5.64 5.44
N GLY A 35 -15.79 -4.47 5.01
CA GLY A 35 -15.02 -3.23 4.94
C GLY A 35 -15.93 -2.01 5.00
N GLY A 36 -15.40 -0.86 4.58
CA GLY A 36 -16.16 0.40 4.59
C GLY A 36 -16.22 1.10 5.95
N ASP A 37 -15.32 0.73 6.87
CA ASP A 37 -15.09 1.44 8.12
C ASP A 37 -13.83 2.32 8.01
N PRO A 38 -13.93 3.66 8.12
CA PRO A 38 -12.78 4.56 8.09
C PRO A 38 -11.88 4.45 9.33
N THR A 39 -12.39 4.03 10.48
CA THR A 39 -11.56 3.84 11.69
C THR A 39 -10.84 2.49 11.64
N GLY A 40 -11.39 1.53 10.90
CA GLY A 40 -10.85 0.18 10.78
C GLY A 40 -10.99 -0.66 12.06
N THR A 41 -11.87 -0.25 12.99
CA THR A 41 -12.16 -0.97 14.24
C THR A 41 -13.27 -2.01 14.06
N GLY A 42 -14.09 -1.88 13.02
CA GLY A 42 -15.27 -2.69 12.73
C GLY A 42 -16.57 -2.14 13.34
N THR A 43 -16.48 -1.09 14.14
CA THR A 43 -17.63 -0.44 14.80
C THR A 43 -17.89 0.98 14.29
N GLY A 44 -16.97 1.53 13.48
CA GLY A 44 -17.08 2.88 12.97
C GLY A 44 -17.91 2.98 11.70
N GLY A 45 -18.06 4.20 11.21
CA GLY A 45 -18.66 4.46 9.90
C GLY A 45 -20.04 5.09 9.96
N GLU A 46 -20.18 6.22 9.28
CA GLU A 46 -21.40 7.01 9.26
C GLU A 46 -22.00 7.07 7.87
N SER A 47 -23.33 7.15 7.79
CA SER A 47 -24.02 7.37 6.52
C SER A 47 -23.94 8.84 6.08
N ILE A 48 -24.25 9.09 4.81
CA ILE A 48 -24.40 10.47 4.30
C ILE A 48 -25.55 11.24 4.95
N TYR A 49 -26.51 10.51 5.54
CA TYR A 49 -27.72 11.08 6.12
C TYR A 49 -27.52 11.57 7.56
N GLY A 50 -26.32 11.38 8.13
CA GLY A 50 -26.00 11.75 9.52
C GLY A 50 -26.63 10.84 10.58
N ALA A 51 -27.36 9.80 10.16
CA ALA A 51 -27.95 8.78 11.01
C ALA A 51 -28.01 7.44 10.26
N PRO A 52 -28.08 6.29 10.97
CA PRO A 52 -28.31 5.00 10.31
C PRO A 52 -29.61 5.01 9.50
N PHE A 53 -29.61 4.35 8.34
CA PHE A 53 -30.76 4.35 7.44
C PHE A 53 -31.45 2.98 7.37
N LYS A 54 -32.72 3.00 6.93
CA LYS A 54 -33.59 1.83 6.86
C LYS A 54 -33.05 0.74 5.92
N ASP A 55 -33.30 -0.52 6.28
CA ASP A 55 -33.12 -1.64 5.38
C ASP A 55 -34.06 -1.60 4.16
N GLU A 56 -33.56 -2.07 3.01
CA GLU A 56 -34.27 -2.13 1.74
C GLU A 56 -34.24 -3.56 1.19
N PHE A 57 -35.22 -4.38 1.59
CA PHE A 57 -35.31 -5.77 1.15
C PHE A 57 -36.14 -5.93 -0.13
N HIS A 58 -35.73 -6.84 -1.01
CA HIS A 58 -36.50 -7.21 -2.19
C HIS A 58 -36.48 -8.72 -2.41
N SER A 59 -37.63 -9.32 -2.68
CA SER A 59 -37.80 -10.75 -3.00
C SER A 59 -36.85 -11.33 -4.06
N ARG A 60 -36.48 -10.53 -5.07
CA ARG A 60 -35.58 -10.94 -6.17
C ARG A 60 -34.10 -10.91 -5.76
N LEU A 61 -33.76 -10.20 -4.70
CA LEU A 61 -32.40 -10.07 -4.19
C LEU A 61 -32.23 -11.03 -3.01
N ARG A 62 -31.43 -12.07 -3.24
CA ARG A 62 -31.18 -13.16 -2.29
C ARG A 62 -29.71 -13.54 -2.33
N PHE A 63 -29.19 -14.00 -1.19
CA PHE A 63 -27.80 -14.42 -1.01
C PHE A 63 -27.53 -15.83 -1.54
N ASN A 64 -27.90 -16.08 -2.80
CA ASN A 64 -27.82 -17.39 -3.43
C ASN A 64 -26.48 -17.70 -4.12
N ARG A 65 -25.55 -16.74 -4.16
CA ARG A 65 -24.24 -16.87 -4.82
C ARG A 65 -23.24 -15.88 -4.25
N ARG A 66 -21.96 -16.12 -4.54
CA ARG A 66 -20.84 -15.21 -4.27
C ARG A 66 -20.87 -13.97 -5.16
N GLY A 67 -20.14 -12.93 -4.76
CA GLY A 67 -19.98 -11.69 -5.51
C GLY A 67 -21.15 -10.72 -5.37
N LEU A 68 -22.01 -10.89 -4.36
CA LEU A 68 -23.02 -9.91 -3.99
C LEU A 68 -22.44 -8.90 -2.98
N VAL A 69 -22.88 -7.66 -3.09
CA VAL A 69 -22.49 -6.54 -2.20
C VAL A 69 -23.71 -6.15 -1.36
N ALA A 70 -23.54 -6.12 -0.04
CA ALA A 70 -24.59 -5.80 0.89
C ALA A 70 -24.10 -4.91 2.05
N MET A 71 -25.03 -4.18 2.66
CA MET A 71 -24.74 -3.33 3.82
C MET A 71 -24.56 -4.18 5.08
N ALA A 72 -23.53 -3.88 5.87
CA ALA A 72 -23.39 -4.41 7.22
C ALA A 72 -24.27 -3.60 8.18
N ASN A 73 -24.94 -4.29 9.09
CA ASN A 73 -25.75 -3.68 10.14
C ASN A 73 -25.60 -4.50 11.44
N ALA A 74 -25.79 -3.86 12.60
CA ALA A 74 -25.81 -4.54 13.90
C ALA A 74 -27.26 -4.86 14.38
N GLY A 75 -28.26 -4.40 13.62
CA GLY A 75 -29.66 -4.61 13.91
C GLY A 75 -30.56 -4.02 12.82
N PRO A 76 -31.90 -4.08 13.01
CA PRO A 76 -32.85 -3.52 12.06
C PRO A 76 -32.65 -2.01 11.87
N HIS A 77 -32.62 -1.57 10.61
CA HIS A 77 -32.48 -0.16 10.20
C HIS A 77 -31.20 0.54 10.66
N ASP A 78 -30.12 -0.21 10.89
CA ASP A 78 -28.83 0.30 11.34
C ASP A 78 -27.77 0.30 10.23
N ASN A 79 -28.14 0.75 9.02
CA ASN A 79 -27.17 0.80 7.91
C ASN A 79 -26.35 2.09 7.99
N GLY A 80 -25.01 1.94 8.04
CA GLY A 80 -24.05 3.06 8.06
C GLY A 80 -23.26 3.19 6.76
N SER A 81 -21.93 3.21 6.84
CA SER A 81 -21.03 3.14 5.68
C SER A 81 -20.46 1.75 5.43
N GLN A 82 -20.55 0.85 6.40
CA GLN A 82 -19.95 -0.47 6.32
C GLN A 82 -20.69 -1.37 5.34
N PHE A 83 -19.94 -2.16 4.59
CA PHE A 83 -20.48 -3.11 3.62
C PHE A 83 -19.63 -4.38 3.59
N PHE A 84 -20.18 -5.45 3.03
CA PHE A 84 -19.46 -6.69 2.84
C PHE A 84 -19.70 -7.29 1.46
N PHE A 85 -18.72 -8.06 1.01
CA PHE A 85 -18.84 -8.94 -0.13
C PHE A 85 -19.11 -10.36 0.33
N THR A 86 -19.89 -11.08 -0.45
CA THR A 86 -20.20 -12.48 -0.22
C THR A 86 -19.24 -13.38 -0.99
N LEU A 87 -18.68 -14.37 -0.31
CA LEU A 87 -17.71 -15.32 -0.86
C LEU A 87 -18.37 -16.64 -1.26
N GLY A 88 -19.53 -16.93 -0.66
CA GLY A 88 -20.32 -18.11 -0.89
C GLY A 88 -21.83 -17.83 -0.82
N ARG A 89 -22.60 -18.88 -0.54
CA ARG A 89 -24.04 -18.76 -0.26
C ARG A 89 -24.23 -18.37 1.20
N ALA A 90 -25.08 -17.38 1.45
CA ALA A 90 -25.32 -16.84 2.79
C ALA A 90 -26.82 -16.70 3.05
N ASP A 91 -27.54 -17.82 2.96
CA ASP A 91 -29.00 -17.82 2.99
C ASP A 91 -29.57 -17.31 4.34
N GLU A 92 -28.78 -17.35 5.40
CA GLU A 92 -29.08 -16.83 6.74
C GLU A 92 -29.12 -15.30 6.85
N LEU A 93 -28.53 -14.60 5.89
CA LEU A 93 -28.49 -13.13 5.82
C LEU A 93 -29.68 -12.56 5.05
N ASN A 94 -30.50 -13.43 4.44
CA ASN A 94 -31.70 -13.02 3.71
C ASN A 94 -32.69 -12.30 4.63
N ASN A 95 -33.20 -11.14 4.16
CA ASN A 95 -34.09 -10.24 4.92
C ASN A 95 -33.49 -9.69 6.22
N LYS A 96 -32.17 -9.77 6.39
CA LYS A 96 -31.43 -9.10 7.48
C LYS A 96 -30.55 -7.97 6.94
N HIS A 97 -29.88 -8.21 5.81
CA HIS A 97 -28.99 -7.23 5.19
C HIS A 97 -29.52 -6.74 3.85
N THR A 98 -29.29 -5.46 3.56
CA THR A 98 -29.69 -4.82 2.31
C THR A 98 -28.70 -5.14 1.21
N ILE A 99 -29.11 -5.91 0.20
CA ILE A 99 -28.32 -6.17 -1.02
C ILE A 99 -28.52 -4.98 -1.97
N PHE A 100 -27.43 -4.30 -2.32
CA PHE A 100 -27.49 -3.12 -3.18
C PHE A 100 -26.65 -3.24 -4.47
N GLY A 101 -25.82 -4.28 -4.58
CA GLY A 101 -24.96 -4.45 -5.75
C GLY A 101 -24.46 -5.87 -5.97
N LYS A 102 -23.76 -6.06 -7.08
CA LYS A 102 -23.01 -7.28 -7.42
C LYS A 102 -21.70 -6.90 -8.09
N VAL A 103 -20.66 -7.69 -7.86
CA VAL A 103 -19.36 -7.58 -8.53
C VAL A 103 -19.48 -8.11 -9.96
N THR A 104 -18.79 -7.47 -10.91
CA THR A 104 -18.79 -7.90 -12.32
C THR A 104 -17.95 -9.15 -12.52
N GLY A 105 -18.33 -10.01 -13.46
CA GLY A 105 -17.76 -11.37 -13.62
C GLY A 105 -16.24 -11.40 -13.79
N ASP A 106 -15.70 -10.43 -14.53
CA ASP A 106 -14.28 -10.21 -14.77
C ASP A 106 -13.49 -9.81 -13.52
N THR A 107 -14.12 -9.10 -12.58
CA THR A 107 -13.48 -8.61 -11.35
C THR A 107 -13.75 -9.46 -10.11
N VAL A 108 -14.58 -10.51 -10.20
CA VAL A 108 -14.88 -11.41 -9.06
C VAL A 108 -13.62 -12.07 -8.51
N TYR A 109 -12.64 -12.42 -9.35
CA TYR A 109 -11.40 -13.02 -8.89
C TYR A 109 -10.59 -12.08 -7.98
N ASN A 110 -10.57 -10.78 -8.28
CA ASN A 110 -9.89 -9.78 -7.44
C ASN A 110 -10.54 -9.66 -6.06
N MET A 111 -11.86 -9.80 -5.99
CA MET A 111 -12.59 -9.85 -4.72
C MET A 111 -12.24 -11.12 -3.93
N LEU A 112 -12.13 -12.29 -4.58
CA LEU A 112 -11.72 -13.53 -3.91
C LEU A 112 -10.30 -13.45 -3.37
N ARG A 113 -9.40 -12.74 -4.06
CA ARG A 113 -8.04 -12.50 -3.56
C ARG A 113 -8.01 -11.76 -2.22
N LEU A 114 -9.06 -11.00 -1.87
CA LEU A 114 -9.16 -10.35 -0.56
C LEU A 114 -9.20 -11.35 0.60
N THR A 115 -9.53 -12.62 0.33
CA THR A 115 -9.60 -13.68 1.34
C THR A 115 -8.30 -14.45 1.49
N GLU A 116 -7.33 -14.26 0.58
CA GLU A 116 -6.03 -14.93 0.60
C GLU A 116 -5.08 -14.23 1.59
N VAL A 117 -5.54 -14.07 2.84
CA VAL A 117 -4.82 -13.41 3.93
C VAL A 117 -4.91 -14.25 5.19
N ASP A 118 -3.83 -14.25 5.97
CA ASP A 118 -3.83 -14.90 7.28
C ASP A 118 -4.72 -14.08 8.23
N VAL A 119 -5.76 -14.74 8.74
CA VAL A 119 -6.75 -14.16 9.67
C VAL A 119 -6.41 -14.59 11.10
N ASP A 120 -6.58 -13.68 12.05
CA ASP A 120 -6.45 -13.96 13.49
C ASP A 120 -7.75 -14.55 14.10
N GLU A 121 -7.74 -14.75 15.41
CA GLU A 121 -8.89 -15.30 16.16
C GLU A 121 -10.10 -14.33 16.21
N GLU A 122 -9.89 -13.04 15.95
CA GLU A 122 -10.93 -12.00 15.92
C GLU A 122 -11.50 -11.79 14.51
N GLU A 123 -11.24 -12.74 13.61
CA GLU A 123 -11.61 -12.67 12.19
C GLU A 123 -10.97 -11.49 11.45
N ARG A 124 -9.91 -10.89 12.01
CA ARG A 124 -9.19 -9.75 11.46
C ARG A 124 -7.94 -10.21 10.69
N PRO A 125 -7.74 -9.76 9.43
CA PRO A 125 -6.53 -10.09 8.70
C PRO A 125 -5.29 -9.45 9.32
N ARG A 126 -4.19 -10.20 9.44
CA ARG A 126 -2.88 -9.66 9.87
C ARG A 126 -2.41 -8.52 8.95
N ASN A 127 -2.57 -8.73 7.65
CA ASN A 127 -2.22 -7.75 6.61
C ASN A 127 -3.48 -7.42 5.80
N PRO A 128 -4.35 -6.53 6.29
CA PRO A 128 -5.62 -6.25 5.64
C PRO A 128 -5.42 -5.48 4.34
N HIS A 129 -6.11 -5.91 3.30
CA HIS A 129 -6.20 -5.17 2.04
C HIS A 129 -6.90 -3.82 2.26
N LYS A 130 -6.54 -2.83 1.44
CA LYS A 130 -7.05 -1.47 1.52
C LYS A 130 -7.67 -1.04 0.21
N ILE A 131 -8.73 -0.24 0.30
CA ILE A 131 -9.30 0.48 -0.84
C ILE A 131 -8.40 1.70 -1.06
N ARG A 132 -7.78 1.81 -2.24
CA ARG A 132 -6.87 2.93 -2.53
C ARG A 132 -7.63 4.19 -2.93
N SER A 133 -8.57 4.02 -3.85
CA SER A 133 -9.39 5.08 -4.43
C SER A 133 -10.67 4.47 -4.98
N CYS A 134 -11.73 5.26 -5.03
CA CYS A 134 -13.00 4.90 -5.66
C CYS A 134 -13.25 5.75 -6.90
N GLU A 135 -13.79 5.15 -7.96
CA GLU A 135 -14.22 5.85 -9.17
C GLU A 135 -15.66 5.43 -9.50
N VAL A 136 -16.54 6.43 -9.73
CA VAL A 136 -17.94 6.19 -10.09
C VAL A 136 -18.07 6.26 -11.61
N LEU A 137 -18.11 5.10 -12.26
CA LEU A 137 -18.20 5.00 -13.72
C LEU A 137 -19.54 5.52 -14.27
N PHE A 138 -20.62 5.26 -13.56
CA PHE A 138 -21.97 5.70 -13.93
C PHE A 138 -22.74 6.07 -12.67
N ASN A 139 -23.16 7.34 -12.59
CA ASN A 139 -24.01 7.84 -11.52
C ASN A 139 -25.47 7.94 -12.01
N PRO A 140 -26.41 7.15 -11.47
CA PRO A 140 -27.82 7.21 -11.83
C PRO A 140 -28.60 8.33 -11.11
N PHE A 141 -27.96 9.10 -10.24
CA PHE A 141 -28.58 10.16 -9.45
C PHE A 141 -27.98 11.53 -9.81
N ASP A 142 -28.82 12.43 -10.29
CA ASP A 142 -28.39 13.78 -10.70
C ASP A 142 -28.27 14.76 -9.51
N ASP A 143 -28.89 14.43 -8.38
CA ASP A 143 -29.05 15.28 -7.21
C ASP A 143 -28.04 14.99 -6.08
N ILE A 144 -27.04 14.14 -6.35
CA ILE A 144 -25.97 13.88 -5.39
C ILE A 144 -24.98 15.05 -5.40
N ILE A 145 -24.86 15.73 -4.27
CA ILE A 145 -23.86 16.77 -4.04
C ILE A 145 -22.89 16.26 -2.97
N PRO A 146 -21.63 15.94 -3.32
CA PRO A 146 -20.62 15.49 -2.35
C PRO A 146 -20.37 16.55 -1.28
N ARG A 147 -20.28 16.13 -0.02
CA ARG A 147 -19.90 17.00 1.10
C ARG A 147 -18.41 17.30 1.04
N GLU A 148 -18.02 18.53 1.38
CA GLU A 148 -16.61 18.85 1.58
C GLU A 148 -16.12 18.25 2.89
N ILE A 149 -15.35 17.16 2.82
CA ILE A 149 -14.69 16.62 4.01
C ILE A 149 -13.60 17.59 4.46
N LYS A 150 -13.85 18.35 5.52
CA LYS A 150 -12.79 19.06 6.26
C LYS A 150 -11.90 18.01 6.91
N LYS A 151 -10.74 17.72 6.31
CA LYS A 151 -9.69 16.94 6.98
C LYS A 151 -9.42 17.60 8.34
N PRO A 152 -9.50 16.87 9.47
CA PRO A 152 -9.26 17.47 10.77
C PRO A 152 -7.83 18.05 10.78
N LYS A 153 -7.73 19.36 10.98
CA LYS A 153 -6.44 20.02 11.21
C LYS A 153 -5.90 19.46 12.53
N LYS A 154 -4.68 18.91 12.52
CA LYS A 154 -3.95 18.61 13.75
C LYS A 154 -3.81 19.91 14.55
N GLU A 155 -4.54 20.06 15.64
CA GLU A 155 -4.38 21.16 16.58
C GLU A 155 -3.01 21.05 17.24
N LYS A 156 -2.26 22.15 17.25
CA LYS A 156 -1.01 22.27 18.02
C LYS A 156 -1.38 22.50 19.48
N PRO A 157 -0.70 21.88 20.47
CA PRO A 157 -0.93 22.22 21.87
C PRO A 157 -0.39 23.63 22.14
N GLU A 158 -1.26 24.50 22.68
CA GLU A 158 -0.93 25.84 23.16
C GLU A 158 -0.28 25.76 24.56
N GLU A 159 0.82 26.49 24.73
CA GLU A 159 1.45 26.76 26.03
C GLU A 159 0.59 27.75 26.83
N GLU A 160 0.15 27.39 28.03
CA GLU A 160 -0.15 28.37 29.09
C GLU A 160 0.44 27.95 30.42
N VAL A 161 1.40 28.74 30.89
CA VAL A 161 1.92 28.75 32.26
C VAL A 161 1.32 29.93 32.99
N LYS A 162 0.75 29.72 34.20
CA LYS A 162 0.93 30.64 35.33
C LYS A 162 0.69 29.97 36.69
N LYS A 163 1.75 30.07 37.51
CA LYS A 163 1.98 29.59 38.87
C LYS A 163 1.16 30.40 39.90
N LEU A 164 0.93 29.81 41.09
CA LEU A 164 1.05 30.46 42.42
C LEU A 164 1.28 29.38 43.52
N LYS A 165 2.25 29.63 44.41
CA LYS A 165 2.72 28.84 45.60
C LYS A 165 2.22 29.54 46.89
N PRO A 166 2.19 28.97 48.14
CA PRO A 166 3.40 28.51 48.86
C PRO A 166 3.33 27.47 50.03
N LYS A 167 4.53 26.92 50.31
CA LYS A 167 5.22 26.42 51.55
C LYS A 167 4.48 25.88 52.80
N GLY A 168 4.99 24.74 53.28
CA GLY A 168 4.98 24.25 54.68
C GLY A 168 5.84 22.97 54.87
N GLU A 169 6.88 23.07 55.72
CA GLU A 169 7.83 22.10 56.31
C GLU A 169 7.17 20.97 57.15
N MET A 170 7.76 19.85 57.62
CA MET A 170 8.96 19.02 57.41
C MET A 170 8.76 17.70 58.21
N GLY A 171 9.37 16.59 57.77
CA GLY A 171 9.70 15.40 58.58
C GLY A 171 8.70 14.23 58.52
N CYS A 172 9.08 12.95 58.42
CA CYS A 172 10.40 12.34 58.47
C CYS A 172 10.29 10.83 58.10
N LEU A 173 11.33 10.32 57.42
CA LEU A 173 11.94 8.97 57.50
C LEU A 173 11.22 7.75 56.88
N ALA A 174 11.64 7.40 55.66
CA ALA A 174 12.17 6.06 55.34
C ALA A 174 13.10 6.09 54.10
N ASN A 175 14.37 5.79 54.38
CA ASN A 175 15.55 5.42 53.58
C ASN A 175 15.50 5.26 52.04
N THR A 176 16.50 5.91 51.41
CA THR A 176 17.01 5.85 50.01
C THR A 176 18.46 5.29 49.98
N PRO A 177 19.07 4.86 48.84
CA PRO A 177 19.67 5.77 47.82
C PRO A 177 19.47 5.33 46.34
N LEU A 178 19.16 6.23 45.38
CA LEU A 178 20.06 6.86 44.38
C LEU A 178 21.19 5.92 43.88
N GLN A 179 21.39 5.64 42.58
CA GLN A 179 21.73 6.59 41.51
C GLN A 179 21.94 5.90 40.13
N PHE A 180 21.72 6.68 39.06
CA PHE A 180 22.37 6.64 37.74
C PHE A 180 22.07 5.53 36.68
N LEU A 181 21.47 6.03 35.58
CA LEU A 181 21.74 5.81 34.14
C LEU A 181 21.79 4.38 33.58
N GLN A 182 20.96 4.11 32.56
CA GLN A 182 21.38 4.07 31.14
C GLN A 182 20.61 3.02 30.31
N ASP A 183 20.08 3.48 29.17
CA ASP A 183 19.80 2.83 27.87
C ASP A 183 19.08 1.47 27.78
N GLY A 184 18.05 1.42 26.91
CA GLY A 184 17.58 0.14 26.37
C GLY A 184 16.21 0.09 25.69
N GLU A 185 15.89 0.98 24.74
CA GLU A 185 14.79 0.72 23.78
C GLU A 185 15.27 0.89 22.32
N TYR A 186 15.71 -0.23 21.74
CA TYR A 186 15.79 -0.54 20.31
C TYR A 186 14.54 -1.38 19.97
N GLU A 187 13.95 -1.43 18.79
CA GLU A 187 13.98 -0.70 17.51
C GLU A 187 13.16 -1.62 16.57
N GLY A 188 12.53 -1.05 15.53
CA GLY A 188 11.78 -1.87 14.58
C GLY A 188 10.86 -1.11 13.62
N ALA A 189 11.20 0.13 13.26
CA ALA A 189 10.61 0.79 12.10
C ALA A 189 11.70 1.57 11.37
N GLU A 190 12.27 0.93 10.35
CA GLU A 190 13.26 1.51 9.46
C GLU A 190 12.73 2.76 8.74
N LEU A 191 13.25 3.92 9.19
CA LEU A 191 14.06 4.85 8.41
C LEU A 191 13.40 5.68 7.29
N ASP A 192 12.51 6.60 7.66
CA ASP A 192 12.38 7.90 6.96
C ASP A 192 13.27 8.91 7.69
N GLU A 193 14.53 9.02 7.27
CA GLU A 193 15.51 9.92 7.89
C GLU A 193 15.11 11.40 7.75
N TYR A 194 15.08 12.04 8.92
CA TYR A 194 15.10 13.47 9.20
C TYR A 194 15.85 14.31 8.16
N ILE A 195 15.14 15.23 7.53
CA ILE A 195 15.69 16.53 7.14
C ILE A 195 14.86 17.55 7.89
N ASP A 196 15.51 18.28 8.82
CA ASP A 196 14.89 19.33 9.62
C ASP A 196 14.08 20.27 8.72
N GLY A 197 12.78 20.36 9.01
CA GLY A 197 11.82 21.12 8.20
C GLY A 197 12.20 22.59 8.05
N ASP A 198 12.96 23.12 9.00
CA ASP A 198 13.42 24.51 9.02
C ASP A 198 14.55 24.78 8.00
N GLU A 199 15.48 23.85 7.80
CA GLU A 199 16.52 23.99 6.77
C GLU A 199 15.91 23.90 5.36
N LYS A 200 14.95 22.99 5.16
CA LYS A 200 14.24 22.85 3.88
C LYS A 200 13.44 24.10 3.53
N LYS A 201 12.90 24.78 4.55
CA LYS A 201 12.17 26.05 4.40
C LYS A 201 13.13 27.21 4.10
N LEU A 202 14.26 27.31 4.80
CA LEU A 202 15.30 28.32 4.56
C LEU A 202 15.97 28.17 3.19
N VAL A 203 16.14 26.94 2.69
CA VAL A 203 16.67 26.67 1.35
C VAL A 203 15.65 27.08 0.28
N ARG A 204 14.36 26.75 0.46
CA ARG A 204 13.28 27.21 -0.44
C ARG A 204 13.15 28.73 -0.48
N GLU A 205 13.30 29.39 0.67
CA GLU A 205 13.24 30.84 0.77
C GLU A 205 14.46 31.53 0.12
N ARG A 206 15.66 30.94 0.25
CA ARG A 206 16.87 31.39 -0.48
C ARG A 206 16.74 31.22 -1.99
N ILE A 207 16.17 30.12 -2.46
CA ILE A 207 15.91 29.86 -3.87
C ILE A 207 14.90 30.90 -4.41
N ALA A 208 13.81 31.16 -3.67
CA ALA A 208 12.81 32.15 -4.04
C ALA A 208 13.37 33.59 -4.07
N LYS A 209 14.26 33.96 -3.14
CA LYS A 209 14.95 35.27 -3.17
C LYS A 209 15.90 35.41 -4.36
N LYS A 210 16.62 34.35 -4.75
CA LYS A 210 17.46 34.36 -5.96
C LYS A 210 16.62 34.52 -7.23
N LEU A 211 15.52 33.77 -7.35
CA LEU A 211 14.58 33.90 -8.47
C LEU A 211 13.96 35.28 -8.61
N LYS A 212 13.62 35.95 -7.49
CA LYS A 212 13.07 37.32 -7.49
C LYS A 212 14.09 38.42 -7.80
N LYS A 213 15.37 38.23 -7.42
CA LYS A 213 16.45 39.19 -7.71
C LYS A 213 16.77 39.26 -9.21
N ASP A 214 16.54 38.16 -9.93
CA ASP A 214 16.80 38.06 -11.37
C ASP A 214 15.61 38.56 -12.23
N THR A 215 14.46 38.90 -11.63
CA THR A 215 13.29 39.44 -12.37
C THR A 215 13.23 40.97 -12.38
N SER A 216 13.98 41.67 -11.53
CA SER A 216 13.94 43.15 -11.43
C SER A 216 15.04 43.88 -12.22
N GLY A 217 15.91 43.14 -12.91
CA GLY A 217 16.93 43.70 -13.79
C GLY A 217 16.62 43.42 -15.25
N ASN A 218 16.20 44.45 -15.98
CA ASN A 218 16.23 44.59 -17.44
C ASN A 218 14.93 44.30 -18.21
N VAL A 219 14.06 45.32 -18.29
CA VAL A 219 13.11 45.49 -19.40
C VAL A 219 13.44 46.81 -20.10
N LYS A 220 14.13 46.75 -21.24
CA LYS A 220 14.06 47.76 -22.31
C LYS A 220 14.16 47.11 -23.69
N SER A 221 13.06 47.23 -24.41
CA SER A 221 12.82 47.28 -25.88
C SER A 221 13.73 46.49 -26.84
N ALA A 222 13.04 45.72 -27.68
CA ALA A 222 13.52 44.93 -28.82
C ALA A 222 14.16 45.76 -29.95
N GLY A 223 15.12 45.13 -30.64
CA GLY A 223 15.69 45.51 -31.93
C GLY A 223 16.43 44.31 -32.53
N GLU A 224 16.16 44.03 -33.80
CA GLU A 224 16.54 42.85 -34.60
C GLU A 224 18.06 42.73 -34.86
N GLY A 225 18.57 41.50 -35.06
CA GLY A 225 19.88 41.28 -35.68
C GLY A 225 20.70 40.06 -35.19
N GLU A 226 20.76 39.04 -36.05
CA GLU A 226 21.83 38.07 -36.35
C GLU A 226 22.62 37.26 -35.28
N VAL A 227 22.90 36.02 -35.70
CA VAL A 227 23.48 34.84 -35.04
C VAL A 227 24.88 35.01 -34.43
N LYS A 228 25.12 34.50 -33.21
CA LYS A 228 26.35 33.78 -32.78
C LYS A 228 26.26 33.13 -31.37
N LYS A 229 26.21 31.79 -31.38
CA LYS A 229 26.79 30.80 -30.42
C LYS A 229 26.89 31.19 -28.92
N SER A 230 25.78 31.18 -28.18
CA SER A 230 25.82 30.96 -26.73
C SER A 230 25.60 29.47 -26.45
N VAL A 231 26.66 28.71 -26.17
CA VAL A 231 26.51 27.40 -25.50
C VAL A 231 25.74 27.69 -24.23
N SER A 232 24.51 27.17 -24.19
CA SER A 232 23.45 27.74 -23.40
C SER A 232 23.77 27.59 -21.92
N ARG A 233 23.72 28.68 -21.16
CA ARG A 233 23.76 28.69 -19.70
C ARG A 233 22.81 27.65 -19.07
N SER A 234 21.78 27.23 -19.81
CA SER A 234 20.90 26.12 -19.43
C SER A 234 21.54 24.72 -19.48
N ASP A 235 22.49 24.48 -20.39
CA ASP A 235 23.25 23.22 -20.48
C ASP A 235 24.33 23.12 -19.41
N GLU A 236 24.91 24.26 -19.01
CA GLU A 236 25.80 24.34 -17.85
C GLU A 236 25.03 24.01 -16.56
N LEU A 237 23.86 24.61 -16.36
CA LEU A 237 22.97 24.30 -15.22
C LEU A 237 22.53 22.83 -15.20
N ARG A 238 22.30 22.21 -16.37
CA ARG A 238 21.97 20.79 -16.49
C ARG A 238 23.16 19.89 -16.16
N LYS A 239 24.39 20.28 -16.53
CA LYS A 239 25.61 19.55 -16.16
C LYS A 239 25.88 19.66 -14.66
N GLU A 240 25.71 20.84 -14.08
CA GLU A 240 25.86 21.09 -12.65
C GLU A 240 24.83 20.29 -11.83
N ALA A 241 23.57 20.26 -12.26
CA ALA A 241 22.53 19.45 -11.59
C ALA A 241 22.81 17.93 -11.67
N ARG A 242 23.38 17.45 -12.77
CA ARG A 242 23.80 16.03 -12.91
C ARG A 242 25.00 15.72 -12.00
N GLN A 243 25.92 16.66 -11.85
CA GLN A 243 27.08 16.51 -10.98
C GLN A 243 26.67 16.48 -9.50
N LEU A 244 25.81 17.39 -9.06
CA LEU A 244 25.25 17.41 -7.70
C LEU A 244 24.47 16.13 -7.36
N LYS A 245 23.73 15.58 -8.33
CA LYS A 245 23.02 14.31 -8.15
C LYS A 245 23.98 13.13 -7.96
N ARG A 246 25.11 13.13 -8.67
CA ARG A 246 26.15 12.09 -8.54
C ARG A 246 26.87 12.19 -7.19
N GLU A 247 27.13 13.42 -6.74
CA GLU A 247 27.72 13.68 -5.41
C GLU A 247 26.77 13.28 -4.27
N LEU A 248 25.48 13.53 -4.39
CA LEU A 248 24.47 13.08 -3.41
C LEU A 248 24.39 11.55 -3.31
N LEU A 249 24.44 10.85 -4.45
CA LEU A 249 24.45 9.39 -4.47
C LEU A 249 25.72 8.82 -3.84
N ALA A 250 26.88 9.41 -4.13
CA ALA A 250 28.15 9.03 -3.52
C ALA A 250 28.17 9.32 -2.00
N ALA A 251 27.59 10.44 -1.56
CA ALA A 251 27.46 10.75 -0.13
C ALA A 251 26.52 9.76 0.59
N LYS A 252 25.43 9.33 -0.06
CA LYS A 252 24.54 8.30 0.47
C LYS A 252 25.25 6.95 0.58
N GLN A 253 26.04 6.56 -0.42
CA GLN A 253 26.84 5.33 -0.38
C GLN A 253 27.90 5.37 0.73
N ARG A 254 28.59 6.51 0.90
CA ARG A 254 29.56 6.68 2.00
C ARG A 254 28.92 6.62 3.38
N LYS A 255 27.68 7.12 3.55
CA LYS A 255 26.93 6.95 4.79
C LYS A 255 26.60 5.49 5.07
N VAL A 256 26.17 4.73 4.05
CA VAL A 256 25.90 3.30 4.18
C VAL A 256 27.18 2.52 4.50
N GLU A 257 28.30 2.81 3.84
CA GLU A 257 29.59 2.18 4.15
C GLU A 257 30.10 2.55 5.55
N ASN A 258 29.91 3.79 6.01
CA ASN A 258 30.29 4.18 7.37
C ASN A 258 29.38 3.55 8.44
N ALA A 259 28.09 3.40 8.15
CA ALA A 259 27.15 2.67 9.02
C ALA A 259 27.50 1.18 9.08
N ALA A 260 27.89 0.57 7.95
CA ALA A 260 28.38 -0.81 7.90
C ALA A 260 29.68 -0.98 8.71
N LYS A 261 30.63 -0.05 8.60
CA LYS A 261 31.87 -0.05 9.41
C LYS A 261 31.64 0.17 10.90
N GLN A 262 30.61 0.95 11.27
CA GLN A 262 30.19 1.10 12.67
C GLN A 262 29.50 -0.18 13.21
N ALA A 263 28.74 -0.89 12.37
CA ALA A 263 28.15 -2.17 12.73
C ALA A 263 29.22 -3.27 12.88
N GLU A 264 30.23 -3.29 12.01
CA GLU A 264 31.38 -4.21 12.13
C GLU A 264 32.20 -3.95 13.40
N LYS A 265 32.46 -2.68 13.76
CA LYS A 265 33.13 -2.35 15.03
C LYS A 265 32.33 -2.75 16.27
N LYS A 266 31.00 -2.64 16.25
CA LYS A 266 30.14 -3.14 17.33
C LYS A 266 30.17 -4.66 17.44
N SER A 267 30.32 -5.38 16.33
CA SER A 267 30.46 -6.84 16.36
C SER A 267 31.84 -7.32 16.84
N GLU A 268 32.89 -6.53 16.66
CA GLU A 268 34.24 -6.82 17.17
C GLU A 268 34.36 -6.58 18.70
N GLU A 269 33.66 -5.59 19.27
CA GLU A 269 33.64 -5.36 20.73
C GLU A 269 32.83 -6.42 21.51
N GLU A 270 31.88 -7.11 20.87
CA GLU A 270 31.15 -8.26 21.43
C GLU A 270 31.91 -9.60 21.32
N GLU A 271 33.14 -9.61 20.78
CA GLU A 271 33.96 -10.83 20.69
C GLU A 271 34.73 -11.18 21.98
N THR A 272 34.71 -10.33 23.01
CA THR A 272 35.49 -10.57 24.24
C THR A 272 34.62 -10.90 25.46
N ALA A 273 33.88 -12.00 25.43
CA ALA A 273 33.47 -12.72 26.66
C ALA A 273 33.05 -14.17 26.34
N PRO A 274 33.55 -15.19 27.06
CA PRO A 274 33.30 -16.58 26.73
C PRO A 274 32.06 -17.07 27.47
N ASP A 275 30.93 -17.20 26.78
CA ASP A 275 29.82 -18.01 27.27
C ASP A 275 29.48 -19.08 26.23
N GLY A 276 29.61 -20.35 26.62
CA GLY A 276 29.67 -21.51 25.72
C GLY A 276 28.44 -21.66 24.83
N ALA A 277 27.27 -21.22 25.32
CA ALA A 277 26.02 -21.24 24.58
C ALA A 277 26.03 -20.29 23.36
N VAL A 278 26.69 -19.13 23.48
CA VAL A 278 26.81 -18.15 22.39
C VAL A 278 27.74 -18.67 21.30
N ALA A 279 28.79 -19.42 21.68
CA ALA A 279 29.71 -20.05 20.74
C ALA A 279 29.06 -21.21 19.96
N GLU A 280 28.20 -22.01 20.61
CA GLU A 280 27.43 -23.07 19.93
C GLU A 280 26.41 -22.48 18.95
N TYR A 281 25.67 -21.44 19.36
CA TYR A 281 24.74 -20.73 18.48
C TYR A 281 25.43 -20.15 17.24
N ARG A 282 26.62 -19.55 17.40
CA ARG A 282 27.42 -19.03 16.27
C ARG A 282 27.84 -20.14 15.29
N ARG A 283 28.28 -21.30 15.81
CA ARG A 283 28.66 -22.46 14.99
C ARG A 283 27.47 -23.04 14.24
N GLU A 284 26.31 -23.11 14.88
CA GLU A 284 25.09 -23.63 14.27
C GLU A 284 24.54 -22.70 13.19
N LYS A 285 24.57 -21.38 13.44
CA LYS A 285 24.23 -20.35 12.44
C LYS A 285 25.15 -20.41 11.22
N GLN A 286 26.47 -20.57 11.42
CA GLN A 286 27.44 -20.70 10.32
C GLN A 286 27.19 -21.97 9.48
N LYS A 287 26.84 -23.10 10.11
CA LYS A 287 26.44 -24.32 9.39
C LYS A 287 25.17 -24.08 8.57
N TYR A 288 24.17 -23.42 9.13
CA TYR A 288 22.92 -23.08 8.43
C TYR A 288 23.15 -22.14 7.24
N GLU A 289 24.01 -21.13 7.38
CA GLU A 289 24.36 -20.23 6.28
C GLU A 289 25.14 -20.94 5.18
N ALA A 290 26.03 -21.88 5.53
CA ALA A 290 26.73 -22.71 4.57
C ALA A 290 25.76 -23.63 3.80
N LEU A 291 24.83 -24.29 4.49
CA LEU A 291 23.76 -25.07 3.86
C LEU A 291 22.88 -24.20 2.95
N ARG A 292 22.53 -22.99 3.40
CA ARG A 292 21.71 -22.04 2.63
C ARG A 292 22.44 -21.51 1.40
N LYS A 293 23.77 -21.36 1.44
CA LYS A 293 24.59 -21.00 0.27
C LYS A 293 24.75 -22.16 -0.70
N GLN A 294 24.76 -23.40 -0.22
CA GLN A 294 24.74 -24.60 -1.06
C GLN A 294 23.36 -24.85 -1.69
N GLN A 295 22.28 -24.45 -1.03
CA GLN A 295 20.95 -24.44 -1.63
C GLN A 295 20.86 -23.33 -2.68
N ALA A 296 20.75 -23.72 -3.95
CA ALA A 296 20.60 -22.80 -5.07
C ALA A 296 19.46 -21.80 -4.80
N LYS A 297 19.77 -20.50 -4.93
CA LYS A 297 18.77 -19.43 -4.83
C LYS A 297 17.64 -19.70 -5.84
N LYS A 298 16.41 -19.86 -5.35
CA LYS A 298 15.21 -19.88 -6.20
C LYS A 298 15.04 -18.50 -6.86
N GLY A 299 15.48 -18.42 -8.11
CA GLY A 299 15.32 -17.28 -9.01
C GLY A 299 16.37 -17.39 -10.11
N THR A 300 15.93 -17.50 -11.38
CA THR A 300 16.62 -17.88 -12.65
C THR A 300 16.49 -19.34 -13.12
N SER A 301 16.38 -20.34 -12.23
CA SER A 301 16.40 -21.75 -12.68
C SER A 301 15.14 -22.25 -13.41
N ARG A 302 13.95 -21.72 -13.13
CA ARG A 302 12.71 -22.25 -13.74
C ARG A 302 12.53 -21.77 -15.18
N GLU A 303 12.90 -20.52 -15.44
CA GLU A 303 12.90 -19.91 -16.78
C GLU A 303 13.96 -20.58 -17.65
N ASP A 304 15.18 -20.79 -17.13
CA ASP A 304 16.25 -21.49 -17.85
C ASP A 304 15.89 -22.96 -18.15
N GLN A 305 15.21 -23.65 -17.22
CA GLN A 305 14.69 -25.00 -17.47
C GLN A 305 13.60 -24.99 -18.55
N THR A 306 12.68 -24.02 -18.54
CA THR A 306 11.66 -23.90 -19.60
C THR A 306 12.26 -23.54 -20.96
N LEU A 307 13.29 -22.69 -20.99
CA LEU A 307 14.02 -22.34 -22.21
C LEU A 307 14.80 -23.53 -22.77
N ALA A 308 15.43 -24.32 -21.90
CA ALA A 308 16.11 -25.55 -22.31
C ALA A 308 15.14 -26.57 -22.91
N LEU A 309 13.97 -26.77 -22.30
CA LEU A 309 12.91 -27.64 -22.83
C LEU A 309 12.37 -27.13 -24.17
N LEU A 310 12.15 -25.82 -24.31
CA LEU A 310 11.71 -25.19 -25.56
C LEU A 310 12.75 -25.36 -26.68
N ASN A 311 14.03 -25.22 -26.36
CA ASN A 311 15.11 -25.40 -27.33
C ASN A 311 15.23 -26.86 -27.78
N GLN A 312 15.07 -27.82 -26.86
CA GLN A 312 15.00 -29.25 -27.21
C GLN A 312 13.78 -29.61 -28.06
N PHE A 313 12.64 -28.96 -27.83
CA PHE A 313 11.45 -29.16 -28.65
C PHE A 313 11.63 -28.57 -30.06
N LYS A 314 12.20 -27.37 -30.16
CA LYS A 314 12.55 -26.74 -31.45
C LYS A 314 13.52 -27.59 -32.26
N SER A 315 14.56 -28.13 -31.63
CA SER A 315 15.54 -28.98 -32.32
C SER A 315 14.90 -30.26 -32.88
N LYS A 316 14.00 -30.89 -32.10
CA LYS A 316 13.23 -32.07 -32.55
C LYS A 316 12.30 -31.76 -33.72
N LEU A 317 11.64 -30.60 -33.72
CA LEU A 317 10.81 -30.18 -34.86
C LEU A 317 11.63 -29.96 -36.12
N THR A 318 12.75 -29.24 -36.04
CA THR A 318 13.64 -29.05 -37.20
C THR A 318 14.20 -30.36 -37.72
N GLN A 319 14.47 -31.32 -36.84
CA GLN A 319 14.96 -32.64 -37.23
C GLN A 319 13.87 -33.48 -37.90
N ALA A 320 12.64 -33.46 -37.37
CA ALA A 320 11.49 -34.13 -37.98
C ALA A 320 11.13 -33.54 -39.35
N ILE A 321 11.21 -32.23 -39.52
CA ILE A 321 10.99 -31.55 -40.82
C ILE A 321 12.09 -31.91 -41.83
N ALA A 322 13.34 -32.09 -41.37
CA ALA A 322 14.44 -32.51 -42.22
C ALA A 322 14.41 -34.01 -42.57
N GLU A 323 13.78 -34.84 -41.74
CA GLU A 323 13.66 -36.29 -41.94
C GLU A 323 12.42 -36.71 -42.75
N THR A 324 11.48 -35.80 -43.04
CA THR A 324 10.37 -36.04 -43.97
C THR A 324 10.81 -35.81 -45.41
N PRO A 325 10.96 -36.84 -46.26
CA PRO A 325 11.18 -36.65 -47.69
C PRO A 325 9.94 -36.04 -48.36
N GLU A 326 10.16 -35.12 -49.31
CA GLU A 326 9.14 -34.32 -50.03
C GLU A 326 8.13 -35.12 -50.89
N ASN A 327 8.01 -36.43 -50.75
CA ASN A 327 7.03 -37.22 -51.49
C ASN A 327 5.97 -37.77 -50.54
N ASP A 328 4.82 -37.10 -50.53
CA ASP A 328 3.45 -37.65 -50.53
C ASP A 328 2.49 -36.66 -49.86
N ILE A 329 2.30 -35.51 -50.51
CA ILE A 329 1.04 -34.77 -50.38
C ILE A 329 0.22 -35.18 -51.60
N SER A 330 -0.44 -36.33 -51.50
CA SER A 330 -1.64 -36.55 -52.32
C SER A 330 -2.75 -35.69 -51.70
N GLU A 331 -3.28 -34.77 -52.50
CA GLU A 331 -4.48 -34.02 -52.18
C GLU A 331 -5.59 -35.02 -51.82
N ALA A 332 -5.99 -35.06 -50.54
CA ALA A 332 -7.20 -35.73 -50.15
C ALA A 332 -8.37 -34.93 -50.73
N GLU A 333 -9.06 -35.53 -51.70
CA GLU A 333 -10.31 -35.03 -52.25
C GLU A 333 -11.28 -34.71 -51.11
N VAL A 334 -11.82 -33.49 -51.15
CA VAL A 334 -12.87 -33.02 -50.25
C VAL A 334 -14.16 -33.75 -50.63
N GLU A 335 -14.56 -34.74 -49.85
CA GLU A 335 -15.95 -35.21 -49.85
C GLU A 335 -16.81 -34.13 -49.15
N ASP A 336 -17.60 -33.43 -49.96
CA ASP A 336 -18.70 -32.57 -49.52
C ASP A 336 -19.74 -33.42 -48.77
N ASP A 337 -19.70 -33.38 -47.44
CA ASP A 337 -20.72 -33.98 -46.58
C ASP A 337 -21.88 -32.99 -46.37
N GLU A 338 -22.85 -33.02 -47.30
CA GLU A 338 -24.18 -32.43 -47.12
C GLU A 338 -25.06 -33.33 -46.22
N GLY A 339 -25.42 -32.85 -45.03
CA GLY A 339 -26.55 -33.33 -44.22
C GLY A 339 -26.14 -33.87 -42.84
N TRP A 340 -26.82 -33.56 -41.73
CA TRP A 340 -28.16 -33.05 -41.44
C TRP A 340 -28.16 -32.22 -40.15
#